data_AF-A0A9D6EB97-F1
#
_entry.id   AF-A0A9D6EB97-F1
#
_cell.length_a   1.000
_cell.length_b   1.000
_cell.length_c   1.000
_cell.angle_alpha   90.00
_cell.angle_beta   90.00
_cell.angle_gamma   90.00
#
_symmetry.space_group_name_H-M   'P 1'
#
loop_
_entity.id
_entity.type
_entity.pdbx_description
1 polymer ?
#
loop_
_entity_poly.entity_id
_entity_poly.type
_entity_poly.pdbx_seq_one_letter_code
_entity_poly.pdbx_strand_id
1 'polypeptide(L)' 'MPRYGATAPARNRLRRRLRERARRLLAGLAPYDLVVRARLEAYSAQPRELARDLERWLRSFGN' A
#
# COMPACT_ATOMS: atom_id res chain seq x y z
N MET A 1 -21.98 -9.74 14.10
CA MET A 1 -21.37 -8.43 13.76
C MET A 1 -19.86 -8.59 13.67
N PRO A 2 -19.21 -8.32 12.51
CA PRO A 2 -17.78 -8.53 12.42
C PRO A 2 -17.04 -7.39 13.12
N ARG A 3 -16.18 -7.74 14.08
CA ARG A 3 -15.25 -6.84 14.74
C ARG A 3 -14.15 -6.47 13.74
N TYR A 4 -13.99 -5.17 13.46
CA TYR A 4 -12.92 -4.55 12.67
C TYR A 4 -12.90 -4.80 11.13
N GLY A 5 -13.49 -3.86 10.39
CA GLY A 5 -12.74 -3.11 9.38
C GLY A 5 -12.59 -3.65 7.95
N ALA A 6 -12.88 -4.91 7.65
CA ALA A 6 -12.71 -5.46 6.29
C ALA A 6 -14.00 -5.39 5.44
N THR A 7 -14.72 -4.26 5.45
CA THR A 7 -15.82 -4.09 4.49
C THR A 7 -15.25 -3.92 3.08
N ALA A 8 -15.96 -4.40 2.04
CA ALA A 8 -15.53 -4.22 0.66
C ALA A 8 -15.17 -2.74 0.31
N PRO A 9 -15.93 -1.73 0.80
CA PRO A 9 -15.56 -0.32 0.65
C PRO A 9 -14.24 0.05 1.34
N ALA A 10 -13.99 -0.42 2.57
CA ALA A 10 -12.74 -0.14 3.28
C ALA A 10 -11.53 -0.71 2.55
N ARG A 11 -11.64 -1.95 2.04
CA ARG A 11 -10.60 -2.60 1.23
C ARG A 11 -10.35 -1.83 -0.07
N ASN A 12 -11.40 -1.38 -0.74
CA ASN A 12 -11.28 -0.60 -1.99
C ASN A 12 -10.61 0.76 -1.74
N ARG A 13 -10.96 1.44 -0.64
CA ARG A 13 -10.30 2.69 -0.22
C ARG A 13 -8.82 2.49 0.04
N LEU A 14 -8.45 1.44 0.79
CA LEU A 14 -7.05 1.11 1.05
C LEU A 14 -6.30 0.81 -0.26
N ARG A 15 -6.88 -0.03 -1.14
CA ARG A 15 -6.31 -0.34 -2.45
C ARG A 15 -6.08 0.90 -3.31
N ARG A 16 -7.03 1.84 -3.32
CA ARG A 16 -6.91 3.09 -4.06
C ARG A 16 -5.77 3.95 -3.51
N ARG A 17 -5.73 4.16 -2.19
CA ARG A 17 -4.67 4.92 -1.51
C ARG A 17 -3.28 4.34 -1.81
N LEU A 18 -3.13 3.01 -1.72
CA LEU A 18 -1.86 2.34 -2.03
C LEU A 18 -1.46 2.53 -3.50
N ARG A 19 -2.39 2.34 -4.45
CA ARG A 19 -2.10 2.52 -5.88
C ARG A 19 -1.71 3.95 -6.24
N GLU A 20 -2.39 4.94 -5.66
CA GLU A 20 -2.07 6.35 -5.92
C GLU A 20 -0.64 6.71 -5.47
N ARG A 21 -0.19 6.16 -4.33
CA ARG A 21 1.18 6.34 -3.86
C ARG A 21 2.19 5.55 -4.67
N ALA A 22 1.90 4.27 -4.92
CA ALA A 22 2.75 3.41 -5.74
C ALA A 22 2.98 4.01 -7.14
N ARG A 23 1.95 4.56 -7.78
CA ARG A 23 2.09 5.19 -9.10
C ARG A 23 3.13 6.30 -9.14
N ARG A 24 3.23 7.10 -8.07
CA ARG A 24 4.21 8.20 -8.00
C ARG A 24 5.61 7.69 -7.62
N LEU A 25 5.68 6.83 -6.61
CA LEU A 25 6.95 6.33 -6.07
C LEU A 25 7.66 5.35 -7.01
N LEU A 26 6.90 4.57 -7.78
CA LEU A 26 7.43 3.49 -8.62
C LEU A 26 7.50 3.88 -10.10
N ALA A 27 7.21 5.15 -10.46
CA ALA A 27 7.15 5.60 -11.84
C ALA A 27 8.46 5.41 -12.63
N GLY A 28 9.60 5.40 -11.93
CA GLY A 28 10.93 5.23 -12.52
C GLY A 28 11.46 3.80 -12.51
N LEU A 29 10.69 2.82 -12.01
CA LEU A 29 11.11 1.42 -12.02
C LEU A 29 10.85 0.79 -13.40
N ALA A 30 11.66 -0.21 -13.73
CA ALA A 30 11.35 -1.10 -14.84
C ALA A 30 10.00 -1.83 -14.61
N PRO A 31 9.38 -2.38 -15.66
CA PRO A 31 8.10 -3.07 -15.52
C PRO A 31 8.26 -4.35 -14.67
N TYR A 32 7.60 -4.39 -13.51
CA TYR A 32 7.57 -5.56 -12.62
C TYR A 32 6.14 -5.84 -12.14
N ASP A 33 5.85 -7.11 -11.91
CA ASP A 33 4.64 -7.51 -11.20
C ASP A 33 4.82 -7.35 -9.68
N LEU A 34 4.15 -6.35 -9.11
CA LEU A 34 4.19 -6.08 -7.67
C LEU A 34 2.91 -6.54 -6.97
N VAL A 35 3.07 -7.44 -6.00
CA VAL A 35 1.97 -7.88 -5.10
C VAL A 35 2.11 -7.21 -3.74
N VAL A 36 1.15 -6.37 -3.38
CA VAL A 36 1.09 -5.70 -2.07
C VAL A 36 0.03 -6.37 -1.20
N ARG A 37 0.45 -6.91 -0.05
CA ARG A 37 -0.43 -7.47 0.98
C ARG A 37 -0.55 -6.50 2.15
N ALA A 38 -1.76 -6.19 2.56
CA ALA A 38 -2.04 -5.28 3.67
C ALA A 38 -2.42 -6.07 4.93
N ARG A 39 -1.84 -5.69 6.07
CA ARG A 39 -2.25 -6.18 7.40
C ARG A 39 -3.44 -5.35 7.91
N LEU A 40 -4.07 -5.77 9.02
CA LEU A 40 -5.27 -5.11 9.56
C LEU A 40 -4.99 -3.65 9.98
N GLU A 41 -3.78 -3.37 10.45
CA GLU A 41 -3.33 -2.04 10.88
C GLU A 41 -3.27 -1.05 9.72
N ALA A 42 -3.12 -1.54 8.48
CA ALA A 42 -3.09 -0.68 7.29
C ALA A 42 -4.41 0.03 7.03
N TYR A 43 -5.53 -0.47 7.58
CA TYR A 43 -6.85 0.15 7.43
C TYR A 43 -6.97 1.46 8.23
N SER A 44 -6.28 1.57 9.36
CA SER A 44 -6.21 2.79 10.19
C SER A 44 -4.95 3.63 9.94
N ALA A 45 -3.96 3.09 9.23
CA ALA A 45 -2.73 3.79 8.91
C ALA A 45 -2.97 5.11 8.16
N GLN A 46 -2.20 6.12 8.55
CA GLN A 46 -2.16 7.43 7.92
C GLN A 46 -1.48 7.34 6.54
N PRO A 47 -1.79 8.26 5.60
CA PRO A 47 -1.19 8.24 4.27
C PRO A 47 0.35 8.25 4.25
N ARG A 48 0.98 8.93 5.22
CA ARG A 48 2.44 8.99 5.37
C ARG A 48 3.06 7.65 5.77
N GLU A 49 2.34 6.85 6.55
CA GLU A 49 2.83 5.57 7.05
C GLU A 49 2.85 4.55 5.91
N LEU A 50 1.76 4.49 5.12
CA LEU A 50 1.70 3.67 3.92
C LEU A 50 2.77 4.04 2.89
N ALA A 51 3.11 5.33 2.76
CA ALA A 51 4.17 5.78 1.86
C ALA A 51 5.56 5.32 2.35
N ARG A 52 5.84 5.46 3.65
CA ARG A 52 7.11 5.00 4.24
C ARG A 52 7.35 3.51 4.04
N ASP A 53 6.31 2.69 4.10
CA ASP A 53 6.42 1.25 3.86
C ASP A 53 6.82 0.95 2.40
N LEU A 54 6.19 1.64 1.43
CA LEU A 54 6.54 1.51 0.01
C LEU A 54 7.96 2.02 -0.28
N GLU A 55 8.35 3.16 0.31
CA GLU A 55 9.71 3.71 0.18
C GLU A 55 10.76 2.79 0.81
N ARG A 56 10.45 2.16 1.96
CA ARG A 56 11.33 1.19 2.60
C ARG A 56 11.54 -0.02 1.70
N TRP A 57 10.46 -0.53 1.11
CA TRP A 57 10.56 -1.61 0.14
C TRP A 57 11.38 -1.20 -1.09
N LEU A 58 11.15 0.00 -1.63
CA LEU A 58 11.89 0.51 -2.79
C LEU A 58 13.40 0.59 -2.52
N ARG A 59 13.80 1.05 -1.33
CA ARG A 59 15.22 1.07 -0.94
C ARG A 59 15.84 -0.32 -0.78
N SER A 60 15.04 -1.33 -0.41
CA SER A 60 15.50 -2.72 -0.36
C SER A 60 15.48 -3.41 -1.71
N PHE A 61 14.79 -2.83 -2.70
CA PHE A 61 14.64 -3.41 -4.03
C PHE A 61 15.85 -3.01 -4.89
N GLY A 62 16.71 -3.98 -5.22
CA GLY A 62 17.90 -3.76 -6.05
C GLY A 62 19.25 -3.77 -5.32
N ASN A 63 19.26 -4.04 -4.01
CA ASN A 63 20.45 -4.52 -3.29
C ASN A 63 20.49 -6.05 -3.27
#